data_AF-A0A9X7GW34-F1
#
_entry.id   AF-A0A9X7GW34-F1
#
_cell.length_a   1.000
_cell.length_b   1.000
_cell.length_c   1.000
_cell.angle_alpha   90.00
_cell.angle_beta   90.00
_cell.angle_gamma   90.00
#
_symmetry.space_group_name_H-M   'P 1'
#
loop_
_entity.id
_entity.type
_entity.pdbx_description
1 polymer ?
#
loop_
_entity_poly.entity_id
_entity_poly.type
_entity_poly.pdbx_seq_one_letter_code
_entity_poly.pdbx_strand_id
1 'polypeptide(L)'
;MNPDKKLHEYAHEDYSSGMKYKDIAEKYDVSINTIKSWKRRHSWQREGAPQKKRVQAKEKPGKLRSMIRNDLMNQLKVNQTSGAQYTDLVNDYMAMWDIKNHLIADIEERGVVVEWSNGKQQGKKKNESIGELNKTNAQMLKLLAELGLKATEVEVGEDDETPDL
;
A
#
# COMPACT_ATOMS: atom_id res chain seq x y z
N MET A 1 -23.57 25.75 38.06
CA MET A 1 -22.36 24.95 37.78
C MET A 1 -21.86 24.36 39.09
N ASN A 2 -21.46 23.09 39.10
CA ASN A 2 -20.92 22.44 40.29
C ASN A 2 -19.48 22.95 40.49
N PRO A 3 -19.13 23.57 41.64
CA PRO A 3 -17.84 24.25 41.82
C PRO A 3 -16.60 23.33 41.80
N ASP A 4 -16.77 22.02 41.92
CA ASP A 4 -15.66 21.07 42.01
C ASP A 4 -15.24 20.43 40.68
N LYS A 5 -16.01 20.64 39.60
CA LYS A 5 -15.77 19.98 38.32
C LYS A 5 -14.82 20.79 37.44
N LYS A 6 -13.72 20.19 37.00
CA LYS A 6 -12.71 20.86 36.17
C LYS A 6 -13.22 21.02 34.74
N LEU A 7 -12.82 22.11 34.07
CA LEU A 7 -13.25 22.43 32.71
C LEU A 7 -13.04 21.30 31.69
N HIS A 8 -11.96 20.54 31.83
CA HIS A 8 -11.68 19.40 30.96
C HIS A 8 -12.67 18.24 31.13
N GLU A 9 -13.31 18.10 32.29
CA GLU A 9 -14.29 17.02 32.54
C GLU A 9 -15.61 17.30 31.81
N TYR A 10 -16.04 18.56 31.77
CA TYR A 10 -17.17 18.98 30.94
C TYR A 10 -16.87 18.83 29.44
N ALA A 11 -15.67 19.20 29.01
CA ALA A 11 -15.23 18.99 27.64
C ALA A 11 -15.12 17.49 27.26
N HIS A 12 -14.80 16.61 28.22
CA HIS A 12 -14.81 15.17 28.03
C HIS A 12 -16.21 14.62 27.81
N GLU A 13 -17.20 15.08 28.58
CA GLU A 13 -18.60 14.67 28.41
C GLU A 13 -19.17 15.08 27.05
N ASP A 14 -18.91 16.31 26.62
CA ASP A 14 -19.29 16.75 25.28
C ASP A 14 -18.56 15.94 24.19
N TYR A 15 -17.29 15.60 24.42
CA TYR A 15 -16.53 14.72 23.54
C TYR A 15 -17.09 13.30 23.51
N SER A 16 -17.52 12.74 24.64
CA SER A 16 -18.14 11.41 24.70
C SER A 16 -19.52 11.42 24.03
N SER A 17 -20.27 12.52 24.16
CA SER A 17 -21.60 12.74 23.56
C SER A 17 -21.58 13.00 22.05
N GLY A 18 -20.41 12.99 21.41
CA GLY A 18 -20.31 13.08 19.95
C GLY A 18 -19.78 14.40 19.39
N MET A 19 -19.65 15.48 20.20
CA MET A 19 -19.22 16.79 19.70
C MET A 19 -17.80 16.78 19.15
N LYS A 20 -17.53 17.59 18.12
CA LYS A 20 -16.18 17.71 17.55
C LYS A 20 -15.33 18.63 18.42
N TYR A 21 -14.01 18.45 18.38
CA TYR A 21 -13.09 19.30 19.15
C TYR A 21 -13.21 20.79 18.84
N LYS A 22 -13.63 21.16 17.62
CA LYS A 22 -13.84 22.55 17.24
C LYS A 22 -15.01 23.17 18.01
N ASP A 23 -16.13 22.45 18.09
CA ASP A 23 -17.35 22.93 18.74
C ASP A 23 -17.16 22.98 20.28
N ILE A 24 -16.43 22.00 20.83
CA ILE A 24 -16.06 21.99 22.25
C ILE A 24 -15.11 23.16 22.59
N ALA A 25 -14.14 23.42 21.71
CA ALA A 25 -13.21 24.55 21.86
C ALA A 25 -13.96 25.90 21.88
N GLU A 26 -14.92 26.08 20.98
CA GLU A 26 -15.75 27.29 20.89
C GLU A 26 -16.70 27.42 22.08
N LYS A 27 -17.34 26.32 22.51
CA LYS A 27 -18.26 26.30 23.66
C LYS A 27 -17.61 26.70 24.99
N TYR A 28 -16.35 26.31 25.20
CA TYR A 28 -15.61 26.58 26.44
C TYR A 28 -14.58 27.70 26.32
N ASP A 29 -14.56 28.42 25.18
CA ASP A 29 -13.58 29.46 24.86
C ASP A 29 -12.12 29.03 25.08
N VAL A 30 -11.78 27.83 24.61
CA VAL A 30 -10.43 27.26 24.68
C VAL A 30 -9.92 26.91 23.31
N SER A 31 -8.59 26.92 23.12
CA SER A 31 -8.03 26.51 21.84
C SER A 31 -8.29 25.02 21.54
N ILE A 32 -8.45 24.67 20.26
CA ILE A 32 -8.53 23.26 19.83
C ILE A 32 -7.31 22.44 20.28
N ASN A 33 -6.15 23.09 20.43
CA ASN A 33 -4.92 22.46 20.92
C ASN A 33 -5.03 22.11 22.41
N THR A 34 -5.75 22.91 23.19
CA THR A 34 -6.09 22.62 24.58
C THR A 34 -6.94 21.35 24.69
N ILE A 35 -7.98 21.23 23.85
CA ILE A 35 -8.83 20.04 23.80
C ILE A 35 -8.02 18.78 23.40
N LYS A 36 -7.18 18.90 22.36
CA LYS A 36 -6.28 17.80 21.94
C LYS A 36 -5.31 17.39 23.04
N SER A 37 -4.82 18.37 23.81
CA SER A 37 -3.91 18.13 24.93
C SER A 37 -4.62 17.40 26.08
N TRP A 38 -5.84 17.79 26.42
CA TRP A 38 -6.65 17.08 27.43
C TRP A 38 -6.97 15.66 27.00
N LYS A 39 -7.36 15.44 25.73
CA LYS A 39 -7.57 14.10 25.18
C LYS A 39 -6.35 13.20 25.37
N ARG A 40 -5.14 13.75 25.16
CA ARG A 40 -3.88 13.02 25.35
C ARG A 40 -3.56 12.79 26.83
N ARG A 41 -3.74 13.81 27.68
CA ARG A 41 -3.38 13.74 29.12
C ARG A 41 -4.31 12.85 29.93
N HIS A 42 -5.60 12.86 29.60
CA HIS A 42 -6.65 12.14 30.31
C HIS A 42 -7.15 10.91 29.53
N SER A 43 -6.44 10.53 28.47
CA SER A 43 -6.73 9.34 27.65
C SER A 43 -8.21 9.22 27.26
N TRP A 44 -8.84 10.31 26.81
CA TRP A 44 -10.26 10.31 26.45
C TRP A 44 -10.52 9.33 25.30
N GLN A 45 -11.45 8.42 25.52
CA GLN A 45 -11.91 7.43 24.55
C GLN A 45 -13.34 7.75 24.13
N ARG A 46 -13.67 7.44 22.87
CA ARG A 46 -15.03 7.51 22.35
C ARG A 46 -15.32 6.18 21.67
N GLU A 47 -16.36 5.49 22.13
CA GLU A 47 -16.94 4.32 21.48
C GLU A 47 -17.53 4.75 20.11
N GLY A 48 -17.19 4.04 19.04
CA GLY A 48 -17.70 4.31 17.69
C GLY A 48 -16.96 5.38 16.88
N ALA A 49 -15.81 5.89 17.34
CA ALA A 49 -14.94 6.67 16.46
C ALA A 49 -14.34 5.74 15.38
N PRO A 50 -14.48 6.05 14.07
CA PRO A 50 -13.90 5.19 13.04
C PRO A 50 -12.39 5.10 13.27
N GLN A 51 -11.91 3.88 13.51
CA GLN A 51 -10.48 3.57 13.47
C GLN A 51 -9.96 4.13 12.16
N LYS A 52 -8.93 4.99 12.22
CA LYS A 52 -8.27 5.45 11.00
C LYS A 52 -7.80 4.19 10.28
N LYS A 53 -8.46 3.80 9.18
CA LYS A 53 -7.93 2.81 8.26
C LYS A 53 -6.52 3.30 7.93
N ARG A 54 -5.50 2.61 8.47
CA ARG A 54 -4.12 2.83 8.05
C ARG A 54 -4.15 2.52 6.56
N VAL A 55 -4.11 3.57 5.74
CA VAL A 55 -3.78 3.43 4.32
C VAL A 55 -2.50 2.61 4.31
N GLN A 56 -2.59 1.38 3.80
CA GLN A 56 -1.46 0.46 3.77
C GLN A 56 -0.31 1.20 3.10
N ALA A 57 0.75 1.49 3.86
CA ALA A 57 1.93 2.08 3.28
C ALA A 57 2.40 1.13 2.19
N LYS A 58 2.61 1.63 0.96
CA LYS A 58 3.14 0.82 -0.14
C LYS A 58 4.34 0.03 0.39
N GLU A 59 4.26 -1.30 0.37
CA GLU A 59 5.32 -2.19 0.84
C GLU A 59 6.65 -1.79 0.19
N LYS A 60 7.75 -1.79 0.94
CA LYS A 60 9.07 -1.48 0.37
C LYS A 60 9.35 -2.48 -0.76
N PRO A 61 9.84 -2.04 -1.93
CA PRO A 61 9.96 -2.87 -3.12
C PRO A 61 10.79 -4.15 -2.89
N GLY A 62 11.80 -4.10 -2.03
CA GLY A 62 12.59 -5.28 -1.67
C GLY A 62 11.81 -6.36 -0.90
N LYS A 63 10.84 -5.98 -0.06
CA LYS A 63 10.02 -6.94 0.69
C LYS A 63 9.04 -7.64 -0.25
N LEU A 64 8.38 -6.88 -1.12
CA LEU A 64 7.49 -7.42 -2.16
C LEU A 64 8.24 -8.37 -3.11
N ARG A 65 9.44 -7.97 -3.55
CA ARG A 65 10.31 -8.81 -4.40
C ARG A 65 10.61 -10.16 -3.74
N SER A 66 10.96 -10.15 -2.45
CA SER A 66 11.23 -11.40 -1.72
C SER A 66 9.97 -12.26 -1.54
N MET A 67 8.81 -11.64 -1.28
CA MET A 67 7.55 -12.39 -1.18
C MET A 67 7.21 -13.09 -2.49
N ILE A 68 7.27 -12.37 -3.61
CA ILE A 68 6.98 -12.93 -4.94
C ILE A 68 7.91 -14.10 -5.24
N ARG A 69 9.22 -13.94 -5.00
CA ARG A 69 10.19 -15.03 -5.21
C ARG A 69 9.85 -16.27 -4.37
N ASN A 70 9.57 -16.06 -3.08
CA ASN A 70 9.28 -17.15 -2.16
C ASN A 70 7.97 -17.87 -2.54
N ASP A 71 6.96 -17.11 -2.95
CA ASP A 71 5.69 -17.65 -3.41
C ASP A 71 5.87 -18.53 -4.66
N LEU A 72 6.56 -18.03 -5.69
CA LEU A 72 6.89 -18.82 -6.89
C LEU A 72 7.66 -20.11 -6.55
N MET A 73 8.64 -20.02 -5.65
CA MET A 73 9.39 -21.19 -5.18
C MET A 73 8.52 -22.19 -4.41
N ASN A 74 7.56 -21.70 -3.61
CA ASN A 74 6.64 -22.57 -2.88
C ASN A 74 5.68 -23.28 -3.83
N GLN A 75 5.15 -22.58 -4.84
CA GLN A 75 4.30 -23.18 -5.86
C GLN A 75 5.02 -24.30 -6.61
N LEU A 76 6.31 -24.13 -6.94
CA LEU A 76 7.12 -25.19 -7.55
C LEU A 76 7.30 -26.42 -6.66
N LYS A 77 7.46 -26.23 -5.35
CA LYS A 77 7.54 -27.34 -4.39
C LYS A 77 6.22 -28.09 -4.29
N VAL A 78 5.09 -27.37 -4.26
CA VAL A 78 3.75 -27.95 -4.22
C VAL A 78 3.48 -28.77 -5.49
N ASN A 79 3.90 -28.28 -6.65
CA ASN A 79 3.75 -28.98 -7.93
C ASN A 79 4.73 -30.15 -8.11
N GLN A 80 5.55 -30.48 -7.10
CA GLN A 80 6.59 -31.52 -7.13
C GLN A 80 7.62 -31.38 -8.28
N THR A 81 7.63 -30.25 -8.98
CA THR A 81 8.59 -29.92 -10.04
C THR A 81 9.86 -29.36 -9.42
N SER A 82 10.64 -30.24 -8.80
CA SER A 82 11.91 -29.91 -8.15
C SER A 82 13.06 -30.13 -9.12
N GLY A 83 13.61 -29.06 -9.68
CA GLY A 83 14.76 -29.14 -10.59
C GLY A 83 15.50 -27.80 -10.70
N ALA A 84 16.82 -27.85 -10.90
CA ALA A 84 17.66 -26.66 -11.03
C ALA A 84 17.17 -25.70 -12.13
N GLN A 85 16.65 -26.25 -13.23
CA GLN A 85 16.03 -25.51 -14.34
C GLN A 85 14.85 -24.62 -13.89
N TYR A 86 14.01 -25.08 -12.97
CA TYR A 86 12.88 -24.30 -12.48
C TYR A 86 13.33 -23.18 -11.54
N THR A 87 14.37 -23.43 -10.74
CA THR A 87 14.99 -22.37 -9.93
C THR A 87 15.58 -21.27 -10.81
N ASP A 88 16.21 -21.64 -11.92
CA ASP A 88 16.76 -20.69 -12.89
C ASP A 88 15.67 -19.85 -13.55
N LEU A 89 14.59 -20.48 -14.03
CA LEU A 89 13.42 -19.77 -14.57
C LEU A 89 12.77 -18.80 -13.57
N VAL A 90 12.74 -19.15 -12.28
CA VAL A 90 12.31 -18.21 -11.22
C VAL A 90 13.30 -17.06 -11.07
N ASN A 91 14.60 -17.31 -11.14
CA ASN A 91 15.61 -16.24 -11.09
C ASN A 91 15.45 -15.28 -12.27
N ASP A 92 15.26 -15.80 -13.48
CA ASP A 92 15.01 -15.02 -14.68
C ASP A 92 13.76 -14.17 -14.54
N TYR A 93 12.66 -14.75 -14.04
CA TYR A 93 11.44 -14.01 -13.76
C TYR A 93 11.68 -12.85 -12.77
N MET A 94 12.46 -13.09 -11.71
CA MET A 94 12.77 -12.05 -10.73
C MET A 94 13.67 -10.95 -11.31
N ALA A 95 14.62 -11.29 -12.19
CA ALA A 95 15.43 -10.31 -12.91
C ALA A 95 14.57 -9.47 -13.86
N MET A 96 13.63 -10.10 -14.57
CA MET A 96 12.65 -9.39 -15.40
C MET A 96 11.74 -8.48 -14.58
N TRP A 97 11.34 -8.90 -13.38
CA TRP A 97 10.56 -8.07 -12.47
C TRP A 97 11.31 -6.79 -12.08
N ASP A 98 12.63 -6.89 -11.84
CA ASP A 98 13.48 -5.72 -11.56
C ASP A 98 13.54 -4.79 -12.77
N ILE A 99 13.81 -5.33 -13.97
CA ILE A 99 13.81 -4.57 -15.24
C ILE A 99 12.48 -3.86 -15.45
N LYS A 100 11.36 -4.58 -15.29
CA LYS A 100 10.01 -4.03 -15.42
C LYS A 100 9.80 -2.82 -14.50
N ASN A 101 10.23 -2.91 -13.25
CA ASN A 101 10.09 -1.79 -12.31
C ASN A 101 10.99 -0.61 -12.65
N HIS A 102 12.21 -0.85 -13.16
CA HIS A 102 13.06 0.23 -13.66
C HIS A 102 12.44 0.95 -14.87
N LEU A 103 11.84 0.20 -15.79
CA LEU A 103 11.12 0.78 -16.95
C LEU A 103 9.90 1.58 -16.51
N ILE A 104 9.13 1.09 -15.53
CA ILE A 104 8.02 1.84 -14.94
C ILE A 104 8.53 3.14 -14.30
N ALA A 105 9.62 3.09 -13.54
CA ALA A 105 10.19 4.27 -12.92
C ALA A 105 10.65 5.31 -13.96
N ASP A 106 11.30 4.90 -15.05
CA ASP A 106 11.66 5.80 -16.16
C ASP A 106 10.41 6.43 -16.82
N ILE A 107 9.32 5.67 -16.99
CA ILE A 107 8.06 6.18 -17.54
C ILE A 107 7.40 7.17 -16.57
N GLU A 108 7.42 6.90 -15.26
CA GLU A 108 6.90 7.82 -14.24
C GLU A 108 7.72 9.13 -14.20
N GLU A 109 9.04 9.05 -14.37
CA GLU A 109 9.95 10.19 -14.32
C GLU A 109 9.89 11.04 -15.60
N ARG A 110 10.00 10.42 -16.77
CA ARG A 110 10.12 11.11 -18.06
C ARG A 110 8.80 11.26 -18.81
N GLY A 111 7.76 10.54 -18.37
CA GLY A 111 6.47 10.51 -19.01
C GLY A 111 6.42 9.64 -20.27
N VAL A 112 5.24 9.63 -20.90
CA VAL A 112 4.94 8.82 -22.09
C VAL A 112 5.59 9.36 -23.36
N VAL A 113 5.87 10.66 -23.39
CA VAL A 113 6.50 11.38 -24.51
C VAL A 113 7.74 12.06 -23.99
N VAL A 114 8.88 11.78 -24.62
CA VAL A 114 10.19 12.31 -24.25
C VAL A 114 10.72 13.19 -25.36
N GLU A 115 11.39 14.27 -24.97
CA GLU A 115 12.10 15.12 -25.91
C GLU A 115 13.40 14.43 -26.33
N TRP A 116 13.68 14.44 -27.62
CA TRP A 116 14.96 13.98 -28.17
C TRP A 116 15.63 15.16 -28.85
N SER A 117 16.95 15.24 -28.68
CA SER A 117 17.77 16.23 -29.34
C SER A 117 19.01 15.53 -29.89
N ASN A 118 19.31 15.77 -31.17
CA ASN A 118 20.53 15.33 -31.83
C ASN A 118 21.19 16.53 -32.52
N GLY A 119 22.10 17.17 -31.81
CA GLY A 119 22.78 18.38 -32.28
C GLY A 119 21.81 19.53 -32.51
N LYS A 120 21.58 19.88 -33.77
CA LYS A 120 20.67 20.99 -34.17
C LYS A 120 19.20 20.58 -34.31
N GLN A 121 18.91 19.28 -34.32
CA GLN A 121 17.55 18.76 -34.48
C GLN A 121 16.98 18.40 -33.10
N GLN A 122 15.74 18.81 -32.85
CA GLN A 122 15.01 18.48 -31.63
C GLN A 122 13.55 18.15 -31.94
N GLY A 123 12.94 17.29 -31.13
CA GLY A 123 11.54 16.91 -31.29
C GLY A 123 11.01 16.08 -30.13
N LYS A 124 9.74 15.66 -30.25
CA LYS A 124 9.09 14.77 -29.28
C LYS A 124 8.96 13.38 -29.86
N LYS A 125 9.36 12.36 -29.10
CA LYS A 125 9.18 10.95 -29.45
C LYS A 125 8.52 10.19 -28.31
N LYS A 126 7.98 9.00 -28.60
CA LYS A 126 7.47 8.10 -27.56
C LYS A 126 8.63 7.63 -26.67
N ASN A 127 8.38 7.48 -25.38
CA ASN A 127 9.35 6.88 -24.48
C ASN A 127 9.63 5.42 -24.90
N GLU A 128 10.89 5.09 -25.13
CA GLU A 128 11.35 3.75 -25.53
C GLU A 128 11.05 2.71 -24.44
N SER A 129 11.06 3.12 -23.17
CA SER A 129 10.75 2.28 -22.03
C SER A 129 9.36 1.65 -22.09
N ILE A 130 8.40 2.28 -22.79
CA ILE A 130 7.03 1.71 -22.96
C ILE A 130 7.08 0.46 -23.83
N GLY A 131 7.83 0.52 -24.93
CA GLY A 131 7.97 -0.60 -25.85
C GLY A 131 8.68 -1.77 -25.18
N GLU A 132 9.75 -1.48 -24.45
CA GLU A 132 10.48 -2.49 -23.69
C GLU A 132 9.65 -3.06 -22.54
N LEU A 133 8.89 -2.24 -21.83
CA LEU A 133 8.00 -2.71 -20.74
C LEU A 133 7.00 -3.75 -21.25
N ASN A 134 6.39 -3.50 -22.40
CA ASN A 134 5.44 -4.43 -23.00
C ASN A 134 6.11 -5.75 -23.41
N LYS A 135 7.34 -5.70 -23.95
CA LYS A 135 8.11 -6.90 -24.31
C LYS A 135 8.51 -7.70 -23.08
N THR A 136 9.03 -7.03 -22.05
CA THR A 136 9.40 -7.66 -20.77
C THR A 136 8.17 -8.33 -20.14
N ASN A 137 7.03 -7.63 -20.07
CA ASN A 137 5.78 -8.20 -19.55
C ASN A 137 5.34 -9.44 -20.34
N ALA A 138 5.41 -9.41 -21.67
CA ALA A 138 5.06 -10.56 -22.50
C ALA A 138 5.97 -11.77 -22.25
N GLN A 139 7.27 -11.55 -22.02
CA GLN A 139 8.20 -12.62 -21.68
C GLN A 139 7.97 -13.16 -20.25
N MET A 140 7.68 -12.28 -19.29
CA MET A 140 7.32 -12.69 -17.92
C MET A 140 6.08 -13.59 -17.89
N LEU A 141 5.06 -13.28 -18.69
CA LEU A 141 3.85 -14.11 -18.81
C LEU A 141 4.15 -15.48 -19.41
N LYS A 142 5.09 -15.58 -20.37
CA LYS A 142 5.54 -16.86 -20.92
C LYS A 142 6.27 -17.70 -19.88
N LEU A 143 7.17 -17.09 -19.09
CA LEU A 143 7.84 -17.79 -17.98
C LEU A 143 6.83 -18.35 -16.97
N LEU A 144 5.82 -17.58 -16.58
CA LEU A 144 4.76 -18.07 -15.68
C LEU A 144 4.01 -19.27 -16.29
N ALA A 145 3.70 -19.21 -17.58
CA ALA A 145 3.05 -20.32 -18.29
C ALA A 145 3.94 -21.57 -18.36
N GLU A 146 5.24 -21.42 -18.64
CA GLU A 146 6.22 -22.51 -18.67
C GLU A 146 6.45 -23.15 -17.30
N LEU A 147 6.40 -22.36 -16.22
CA LEU A 147 6.47 -22.85 -14.85
C LEU A 147 5.19 -23.61 -14.42
N GLY A 148 4.15 -23.64 -15.26
CA GLY A 148 2.86 -24.28 -14.94
C GLY A 148 2.11 -23.57 -13.80
N LEU A 149 2.51 -22.34 -13.47
CA LEU A 149 1.93 -21.57 -12.39
C LEU A 149 0.68 -20.89 -12.92
N LYS A 150 -0.49 -21.44 -12.58
CA LYS A 150 -1.76 -20.70 -12.74
C LYS A 150 -1.81 -19.64 -11.66
N ALA A 151 -2.46 -18.51 -11.98
CA ALA A 151 -2.85 -17.53 -10.98
C ALA A 151 -3.66 -18.27 -9.90
N THR A 152 -3.01 -18.56 -8.78
CA THR A 152 -3.69 -19.04 -7.58
C THR A 152 -4.62 -17.91 -7.18
N GLU A 153 -5.93 -18.15 -7.30
CA GLU A 153 -6.90 -17.32 -6.60
C GLU A 153 -6.45 -17.33 -5.15
N VAL A 154 -6.12 -16.14 -4.64
CA VAL A 154 -5.96 -15.96 -3.20
C VAL A 154 -7.31 -16.34 -2.64
N GLU A 155 -7.44 -17.54 -2.08
CA GLU A 155 -8.51 -17.84 -1.15
C GLU A 155 -8.34 -16.83 -0.03
N VAL A 156 -9.05 -15.71 -0.17
CA VAL A 156 -9.41 -14.88 0.95
C VAL A 156 -10.20 -15.83 1.81
N GLY A 157 -9.54 -16.40 2.82
CA GLY A 157 -10.22 -17.18 3.83
C GLY A 157 -11.42 -16.36 4.26
N GLU A 158 -12.61 -16.86 3.92
CA GLU A 158 -13.82 -16.56 4.65
C GLU A 158 -13.50 -17.02 6.07
N ASP A 159 -13.00 -16.10 6.90
CA ASP A 159 -13.05 -16.27 8.34
C ASP A 159 -14.54 -16.26 8.69
N ASP A 160 -15.06 -17.48 8.69
CA ASP A 160 -16.38 -17.87 9.14
C ASP A 160 -16.60 -17.42 10.59
N GLU A 161 -17.84 -16.99 10.84
CA GLU A 161 -18.50 -16.83 12.15
C GLU A 161 -17.87 -15.92 13.22
N THR A 162 -18.51 -14.77 13.42
CA THR A 162 -19.08 -14.50 14.75
C THR A 162 -20.57 -14.17 14.61
N PRO A 163 -21.49 -15.01 15.12
CA PRO A 163 -22.90 -14.68 15.18
C PRO A 163 -23.14 -13.64 16.27
N ASP A 164 -24.04 -12.72 15.93
CA ASP A 164 -24.69 -11.67 16.72
C ASP A 164 -24.91 -12.02 18.21
N LEU A 165 -24.37 -11.19 19.12
CA LEU A 165 -24.91 -10.86 20.45
C LEU A 165 -24.43 -9.47 20.92
#